data_AF-A0A970Z721-F1
#
_entry.id   AF-A0A970Z721-F1
#
_cell.length_a   1.000
_cell.length_b   1.000
_cell.length_c   1.000
_cell.angle_alpha   90.00
_cell.angle_beta   90.00
_cell.angle_gamma   90.00
#
_symmetry.space_group_name_H-M   'P 1'
#
loop_
_entity.id
_entity.type
_entity.pdbx_description
1 polymer ?
#
loop_
_entity_poly.entity_id
_entity_poly.type
_entity_poly.pdbx_seq_one_letter_code
_entity_poly.pdbx_strand_id
1 'polypeptide(L)'
;MTDESLPFLGEPPTRRPQRAGDVPALRGKRVILSRPDGFIYDIRAISEVYTDEGGKQRVDVCSEQAYYRWMLNDIRPDTQAYPVSLVWVE
;
A
#
# COMPACT_ATOMS: atom_id res chain seq x y z
N MET A 1 -8.54 -25.81 -33.78
CA MET A 1 -9.15 -25.53 -32.47
C MET A 1 -8.31 -24.44 -31.85
N THR A 2 -8.83 -23.22 -31.85
CA THR A 2 -8.15 -22.06 -31.28
C THR A 2 -8.08 -22.29 -29.78
N ASP A 3 -6.88 -22.28 -29.22
CA ASP A 3 -6.62 -22.36 -27.79
C ASP A 3 -7.17 -21.08 -27.15
N GLU A 4 -8.44 -21.13 -26.72
CA GLU A 4 -9.08 -20.07 -25.97
C GLU A 4 -8.51 -20.14 -24.55
N SER A 5 -7.30 -19.57 -24.39
CA SER A 5 -6.65 -19.42 -23.09
C SER A 5 -7.58 -18.64 -22.16
N LEU A 6 -8.22 -19.36 -21.25
CA LEU A 6 -9.10 -18.79 -20.24
C LEU A 6 -8.22 -18.00 -19.27
N PRO A 7 -8.30 -16.66 -19.23
CA PRO A 7 -7.31 -15.80 -18.54
C PRO A 7 -7.31 -15.93 -17.00
N PHE A 8 -8.21 -16.75 -16.46
CA PHE A 8 -8.40 -17.01 -15.04
C PHE A 8 -8.01 -18.42 -14.60
N LEU A 9 -7.68 -19.32 -15.54
CA LEU A 9 -7.14 -20.66 -15.26
C LEU A 9 -5.61 -20.60 -15.40
N GLY A 10 -4.93 -20.08 -14.38
CA GLY A 10 -3.47 -19.93 -14.38
C GLY A 10 -2.92 -19.38 -13.05
N GLU A 11 -1.62 -19.13 -13.00
CA GLU A 11 -0.97 -18.48 -11.85
C GLU A 11 -1.27 -16.96 -11.86
N PRO A 12 -1.59 -16.34 -10.71
CA PRO A 12 -1.65 -14.89 -10.63
C PRO A 12 -0.34 -14.26 -11.14
N PRO A 13 -0.40 -13.20 -11.95
CA PRO A 13 0.82 -12.56 -12.44
C PRO A 13 1.66 -12.06 -11.27
N THR A 14 2.98 -12.27 -11.34
CA THR A 14 3.93 -11.70 -10.37
C THR A 14 3.79 -10.18 -10.34
N ARG A 15 3.51 -9.63 -9.16
CA ARG A 15 3.44 -8.18 -8.96
C ARG A 15 4.82 -7.65 -8.62
N ARG A 16 5.28 -6.65 -9.38
CA ARG A 16 6.51 -5.91 -9.06
C ARG A 16 6.11 -4.71 -8.19
N PRO A 17 6.80 -4.46 -7.07
CA PRO A 17 6.50 -3.29 -6.25
C PRO A 17 6.59 -2.00 -7.06
N GLN A 18 5.60 -1.14 -6.93
CA GLN A 18 5.54 0.16 -7.61
C GLN A 18 5.79 1.30 -6.62
N ARG A 19 6.46 2.37 -7.03
CA ARG A 19 6.61 3.55 -6.14
C ARG A 19 5.23 4.13 -5.87
N ALA A 20 4.94 4.43 -4.59
CA ALA A 20 3.63 4.91 -4.19
C ALA A 20 3.23 6.23 -4.87
N GLY A 21 4.19 7.11 -5.19
CA GLY A 21 3.94 8.37 -5.89
C GLY A 21 3.45 8.22 -7.34
N ASP A 22 3.67 7.06 -7.96
CA ASP A 22 3.27 6.78 -9.34
C ASP A 22 1.90 6.07 -9.41
N VAL A 23 1.32 5.72 -8.25
CA VAL A 23 0.06 4.97 -8.15
C VAL A 23 -1.10 5.94 -7.90
N PRO A 24 -2.15 5.94 -8.75
CA PRO A 24 -3.20 6.97 -8.71
C PRO A 24 -4.15 6.90 -7.51
N ALA A 25 -4.20 5.76 -6.80
CA ALA A 25 -5.01 5.60 -5.59
C ALA A 25 -4.25 4.72 -4.61
N LEU A 26 -3.93 5.23 -3.42
CA LEU A 26 -3.17 4.50 -2.41
C LEU A 26 -4.05 3.95 -1.29
N ARG A 27 -5.14 4.63 -0.95
CA ARG A 27 -5.93 4.25 0.21
C ARG A 27 -6.42 2.81 0.11
N GLY A 28 -6.16 2.03 1.16
CA GLY A 28 -6.52 0.63 1.28
C GLY A 28 -5.53 -0.33 0.61
N LYS A 29 -4.53 0.12 -0.15
CA LYS A 29 -3.53 -0.77 -0.76
C LYS A 29 -2.53 -1.27 0.28
N ARG A 30 -2.03 -2.49 0.05
CA ARG A 30 -0.88 -3.04 0.75
C ARG A 30 0.39 -2.33 0.26
N VAL A 31 1.24 -1.97 1.20
CA VAL A 31 2.47 -1.24 0.93
C VAL A 31 3.63 -1.83 1.71
N ILE A 32 4.82 -1.64 1.17
CA ILE A 32 6.11 -1.96 1.74
C ILE A 32 6.79 -0.64 2.10
N LEU A 33 7.31 -0.54 3.32
CA LEU A 33 8.06 0.63 3.77
C LEU A 33 9.56 0.34 3.66
N SER A 34 10.29 1.20 2.96
CA SER A 34 11.74 1.15 2.89
C SER A 34 12.36 1.85 4.09
N ARG A 35 13.24 1.15 4.80
CA ARG A 35 14.07 1.68 5.89
C ARG A 35 15.56 1.52 5.56
N PRO A 36 16.46 2.25 6.26
CA PRO A 36 17.91 2.07 6.07
C PRO A 36 18.39 0.63 6.31
N ASP A 37 17.72 -0.10 7.19
CA ASP A 37 18.06 -1.46 7.63
C ASP A 37 17.26 -2.57 6.92
N GLY A 38 16.33 -2.22 6.03
CA GLY A 38 15.54 -3.21 5.29
C GLY A 38 14.15 -2.72 4.88
N PHE A 39 13.21 -3.66 4.84
CA PHE A 39 11.83 -3.41 4.40
C PHE A 39 10.84 -3.87 5.47
N ILE A 40 9.75 -3.13 5.62
CA ILE A 40 8.60 -3.56 6.43
C ILE A 40 7.46 -3.93 5.52
N TYR A 41 6.89 -5.10 5.78
CA TYR A 41 5.73 -5.66 5.10
C TYR A 41 4.49 -5.61 6.00
N ASP A 42 3.35 -6.05 5.48
CA ASP A 42 2.08 -6.11 6.20
C ASP A 42 1.63 -4.73 6.72
N ILE A 43 1.84 -3.72 5.88
CA ILE A 43 1.40 -2.34 6.08
C ILE A 43 0.33 -2.00 5.05
N ARG A 44 -0.62 -1.15 5.43
CA ARG A 44 -1.62 -0.57 4.53
C ARG A 44 -1.57 0.94 4.55
N ALA A 45 -1.69 1.53 3.36
CA ALA A 45 -1.99 2.94 3.23
C ALA A 45 -3.46 3.21 3.60
N ILE A 46 -3.71 4.23 4.40
CA ILE A 46 -5.06 4.61 4.85
C ILE A 46 -5.48 6.01 4.41
N SER A 47 -4.54 6.77 3.83
CA SER A 47 -4.80 8.04 3.15
C SER A 47 -4.38 7.95 1.69
N GLU A 48 -4.78 8.95 0.92
CA GLU A 48 -4.10 9.29 -0.33
C GLU A 48 -2.79 10.03 -0.04
N VAL A 49 -1.98 10.25 -1.08
CA VAL A 49 -0.82 11.15 -0.97
C VAL A 49 -1.29 12.56 -0.60
N TYR A 50 -0.68 13.15 0.41
CA TYR A 50 -0.89 14.54 0.80
C TYR A 50 0.45 15.25 0.99
N THR A 51 0.42 16.58 0.94
CA THR A 51 1.60 17.42 1.23
C THR A 51 1.48 17.92 2.67
N ASP A 52 2.51 17.66 3.48
CA ASP A 52 2.57 18.18 4.86
C ASP A 52 2.87 19.70 4.91
N GLU A 53 2.75 20.30 6.09
CA GLU A 53 3.04 21.74 6.29
C GLU A 53 4.47 22.13 5.90
N GLY A 54 5.39 21.16 5.85
CA GLY A 54 6.78 21.32 5.42
C GLY A 54 7.00 21.10 3.92
N GLY A 55 5.94 20.96 3.12
CA GLY A 55 6.02 20.77 1.67
C GLY A 55 6.44 19.37 1.24
N LYS A 56 6.46 18.38 2.15
CA LYS A 56 6.88 17.00 1.83
C LYS A 56 5.66 16.13 1.57
N GLN A 57 5.76 15.28 0.55
CA GLN A 57 4.71 14.31 0.22
C GLN A 57 4.72 13.13 1.21
N ARG A 58 3.57 12.88 1.82
CA ARG A 58 3.34 11.86 2.84
C ARG A 58 2.14 10.98 2.49
N VAL A 59 2.10 9.81 3.10
CA VAL A 59 0.94 8.93 3.16
C VAL A 59 0.83 8.38 4.57
N ASP A 60 -0.38 8.36 5.12
CA ASP A 60 -0.64 7.73 6.41
C ASP A 60 -0.75 6.22 6.22
N VAL A 61 -0.04 5.50 7.07
CA VAL A 61 -0.01 4.03 7.04
C VAL A 61 -0.32 3.44 8.41
N CYS A 62 -0.83 2.21 8.43
CA CYS A 62 -0.98 1.41 9.63
C CYS A 62 -0.65 -0.06 9.33
N SER A 63 -0.53 -0.90 10.37
CA SER A 63 -0.38 -2.34 10.13
C SER A 63 -1.64 -2.91 9.49
N GLU A 64 -1.48 -3.95 8.67
CA GLU A 64 -2.60 -4.62 8.03
C GLU A 64 -3.59 -5.18 9.07
N GLN A 65 -3.08 -5.72 10.18
CA GLN A 65 -3.92 -6.18 11.28
C GLN A 65 -4.80 -5.05 11.84
N ALA A 66 -4.23 -3.86 12.05
CA ALA A 66 -4.96 -2.71 12.57
C ALA A 66 -5.99 -2.20 11.54
N TYR A 67 -5.64 -2.21 10.26
CA TYR A 67 -6.58 -1.89 9.17
C TYR A 67 -7.80 -2.83 9.17
N TYR A 68 -7.59 -4.14 9.29
CA TYR A 68 -8.70 -5.09 9.33
C TYR A 68 -9.53 -5.00 10.60
N ARG A 69 -8.90 -4.74 11.76
CA ARG A 69 -9.66 -4.47 12.99
C ARG A 69 -10.58 -3.27 12.79
N TRP A 70 -10.06 -2.18 12.24
CA TRP A 70 -10.85 -0.99 11.93
C TRP A 70 -12.04 -1.30 11.01
N MET A 71 -11.82 -2.04 9.92
CA MET A 71 -12.90 -2.42 9.01
C MET A 71 -14.02 -3.24 9.68
N LEU A 72 -13.73 -3.96 10.77
CA LEU A 72 -14.69 -4.79 11.48
C LEU A 72 -15.42 -4.07 12.62
N ASN A 73 -14.75 -3.14 13.30
CA ASN A 73 -15.27 -2.50 14.51
C ASN A 73 -15.48 -0.99 14.40
N ASP A 74 -15.14 -0.39 13.25
CA ASP A 74 -15.19 1.04 12.94
C ASP A 74 -14.35 1.94 13.87
N ILE A 75 -13.40 1.35 14.61
CA ILE A 75 -12.44 2.09 15.44
C ILE A 75 -11.19 2.36 14.61
N ARG A 76 -10.97 3.63 14.26
CA ARG A 76 -9.80 4.05 13.47
C ARG A 76 -8.50 3.68 14.19
N PRO A 77 -7.51 3.08 13.50
CA PRO A 77 -6.27 2.65 14.12
C PRO A 77 -5.32 3.83 14.32
N ASP A 78 -4.29 3.64 15.13
CA ASP A 78 -3.14 4.54 15.13
C ASP A 78 -2.42 4.50 13.77
N THR A 79 -1.93 5.66 13.36
CA THR A 79 -1.46 5.89 12.00
C THR A 79 -0.11 6.57 12.03
N GLN A 80 0.76 6.22 11.09
CA GLN A 80 2.07 6.84 10.93
C GLN A 80 2.15 7.54 9.57
N ALA A 81 2.48 8.84 9.56
CA ALA A 81 2.80 9.56 8.33
C ALA A 81 4.18 9.11 7.81
N TYR A 82 4.24 8.58 6.59
CA TYR A 82 5.47 8.08 5.97
C TYR A 82 5.83 8.85 4.69
N PRO A 83 7.12 9.16 4.43
CA PRO A 83 7.53 9.79 3.17
C PRO A 83 7.17 8.93 1.97
N VAL A 84 6.44 9.48 0.99
CA VAL A 84 6.00 8.74 -0.21
C VAL A 84 7.18 8.14 -0.99
N SER A 85 8.33 8.82 -0.99
CA SER A 85 9.55 8.34 -1.65
C SER A 85 10.11 7.03 -1.09
N LEU A 86 9.69 6.63 0.12
CA LEU A 86 10.10 5.40 0.80
C LEU A 86 8.95 4.37 0.88
N VAL A 87 7.83 4.59 0.17
CA VAL A 87 6.68 3.68 0.14
C VAL A 87 6.57 3.03 -1.23
N TRP A 88 6.37 1.71 -1.21
CA TRP A 88 6.16 0.90 -2.41
C TRP A 88 4.83 0.15 -2.29
N VAL A 89 4.01 0.18 -3.32
CA VAL A 89 2.79 -0.64 -3.39
C VAL A 89 3.17 -2.06 -3.76
N GLU A 90 2.62 -3.04 -3.05
CA GLU A 90 2.80 -4.48 -3.34
C GLU A 90 2.18 -4.94 -4.67
#